data_AF-A0A7W1I7V3-F1
#
_entry.id   AF-A0A7W1I7V3-F1
#
_cell.length_a   1.000
_cell.length_b   1.000
_cell.length_c   1.000
_cell.angle_alpha   90.00
_cell.angle_beta   90.00
_cell.angle_gamma   90.00
#
_symmetry.space_group_name_H-M   'P 1'
#
loop_
_entity.id
_entity.type
_entity.pdbx_description
1 polymer ?
#
loop_
_entity_poly.entity_id
_entity_poly.type
_entity_poly.pdbx_seq_one_letter_code
_entity_poly.pdbx_strand_id
1 'polypeptide(L)'
;MPHVGAVGQERAPAAGGGDLVVNTSQTGYQEVCTDPSYAGQVVVMTYPLIGNYGVNGADAESARAWVEGFVVREASRTMSNWRAEETLDAYLKRSGIPAIDHVD
;
A
#
# COMPACT_ATOMS: atom_id res chain seq x y z
N MET A 1 -19.28 -11.12 19.58
CA MET A 1 -19.04 -12.07 18.47
C MET A 1 -18.04 -11.42 17.53
N PRO A 2 -16.82 -11.93 17.38
CA PRO A 2 -15.87 -11.37 16.42
C PRO A 2 -16.25 -11.85 15.02
N HIS A 3 -16.64 -10.90 14.16
CA HIS A 3 -16.91 -11.16 12.74
C HIS A 3 -15.61 -11.05 11.96
N VAL A 4 -15.10 -12.20 11.50
CA VAL A 4 -13.99 -12.31 10.54
C VAL A 4 -14.47 -11.74 9.19
N GLY A 5 -13.89 -10.61 8.79
CA GLY A 5 -14.19 -9.91 7.55
C GLY A 5 -13.05 -10.01 6.52
N ALA A 6 -13.02 -11.14 5.81
CA ALA A 6 -12.40 -11.39 4.50
C ALA A 6 -10.98 -10.81 4.24
N VAL A 7 -9.97 -11.46 4.82
CA VAL A 7 -8.67 -11.65 4.13
C VAL A 7 -8.82 -12.91 3.30
N GLY A 8 -9.04 -12.75 2.00
CA GLY A 8 -9.35 -13.87 1.10
C GLY A 8 -8.62 -13.74 -0.22
N GLN A 9 -7.36 -14.18 -0.24
CA GLN A 9 -6.84 -15.12 -1.23
C GLN A 9 -5.43 -15.54 -0.81
N GLU A 10 -5.33 -16.81 -0.44
CA GLU A 10 -4.12 -17.61 -0.32
C GLU A 10 -3.30 -17.50 -1.61
N ARG A 11 -2.41 -16.53 -1.68
CA ARG A 11 -1.21 -16.62 -2.52
C ARG A 11 -0.07 -16.98 -1.58
N ALA A 12 0.74 -17.97 -1.98
CA ALA A 12 2.01 -18.28 -1.31
C ALA A 12 2.70 -16.96 -0.96
N PRO A 13 3.29 -16.79 0.25
CA PRO A 13 3.92 -15.53 0.61
C PRO A 13 4.89 -15.18 -0.51
N ALA A 14 4.59 -14.12 -1.26
CA ALA A 14 5.60 -13.55 -2.12
C ALA A 14 6.73 -13.20 -1.16
N ALA A 15 7.84 -13.94 -1.25
CA ALA A 15 9.02 -13.69 -0.45
C ALA A 15 9.64 -12.40 -0.98
N GLY A 16 9.00 -11.26 -0.67
CA GLY A 16 9.55 -9.94 -0.84
C GLY A 16 10.66 -9.82 0.19
N GLY A 17 11.89 -10.08 -0.24
CA GLY A 17 13.09 -9.75 0.52
C GLY A 17 13.52 -8.34 0.14
N GLY A 18 13.83 -7.53 1.13
CA GLY A 18 14.25 -6.15 0.92
C GLY A 18 14.61 -5.48 2.23
N ASP A 19 15.26 -4.32 2.14
CA ASP A 19 15.52 -3.51 3.32
C ASP A 19 14.20 -2.91 3.82
N LEU A 20 13.98 -3.01 5.14
CA LEU A 20 12.80 -2.47 5.78
C LEU A 20 12.99 -0.96 6.00
N VAL A 21 12.14 -0.15 5.38
CA VAL A 21 12.16 1.31 5.55
C VAL A 21 10.89 1.76 6.24
N VAL A 22 11.07 2.53 7.32
CA VAL A 22 9.96 3.15 8.03
C VAL A 22 9.76 4.56 7.51
N ASN A 23 8.57 4.84 6.99
CA ASN A 23 8.19 6.15 6.47
C ASN A 23 7.17 6.82 7.41
N THR A 24 7.51 8.03 7.85
CA THR A 24 6.70 8.82 8.80
C THR A 24 5.74 9.79 8.14
N SER A 25 5.69 9.80 6.81
CA SER A 25 4.79 10.65 6.05
C SER A 25 3.34 10.25 6.30
N GLN A 26 2.50 11.26 6.57
CA GLN A 26 1.06 11.08 6.79
C GLN A 26 0.27 10.98 5.48
N THR A 27 0.88 11.45 4.39
CA THR A 27 0.35 11.46 3.01
C THR A 27 1.47 11.07 2.04
N GLY A 28 1.16 10.92 0.75
CA GLY A 28 2.16 10.59 -0.27
C GLY A 28 2.48 9.10 -0.36
N TYR A 29 1.63 8.20 0.17
CA TYR A 29 1.87 6.75 0.07
C TYR A 29 1.96 6.28 -1.39
N GLN A 30 1.26 6.97 -2.29
CA GLN A 30 1.31 6.68 -3.72
C GLN A 30 2.68 7.05 -4.31
N GLU A 31 3.19 8.24 -4.01
CA GLU A 31 4.52 8.69 -4.43
C GLU A 31 5.59 7.70 -3.94
N VAL A 32 5.50 7.29 -2.67
CA VAL A 32 6.39 6.30 -2.06
C VAL A 32 6.32 4.95 -2.79
N CYS A 33 5.13 4.50 -3.20
CA CYS A 33 4.99 3.27 -3.97
C CYS A 33 5.63 3.39 -5.37
N THR A 34 5.57 4.57 -5.99
CA THR A 34 6.03 4.81 -7.37
C THR A 34 7.46 5.38 -7.47
N ASP A 35 8.10 5.72 -6.36
CA ASP A 35 9.45 6.27 -6.37
C ASP A 35 10.49 5.14 -6.57
N PRO A 36 11.32 5.21 -7.64
CA PRO A 36 12.35 4.20 -7.92
C PRO A 36 13.39 4.06 -6.81
N SER A 37 13.50 5.05 -5.91
CA SER A 37 14.38 4.99 -4.75
C SER A 37 14.04 3.84 -3.80
N TYR A 38 12.78 3.38 -3.79
CA TYR A 38 12.32 2.28 -2.94
C TYR A 38 12.38 0.90 -3.63
N ALA A 39 13.03 0.80 -4.79
CA ALA A 39 13.27 -0.48 -5.44
C ALA A 39 14.01 -1.46 -4.52
N GLY A 40 13.46 -2.65 -4.31
CA GLY A 40 14.06 -3.64 -3.42
C GLY A 40 13.80 -3.40 -1.93
N GLN A 41 12.90 -2.48 -1.56
CA GLN A 41 12.62 -2.11 -0.17
C GLN A 41 11.17 -2.41 0.21
N VAL A 42 10.96 -2.78 1.48
CA VAL A 42 9.64 -2.97 2.07
C VAL A 42 9.32 -1.73 2.90
N VAL A 43 8.26 -1.03 2.53
CA VAL A 43 7.89 0.24 3.16
C VAL A 43 6.87 -0.02 4.27
N VAL A 44 7.18 0.49 5.46
CA VAL A 44 6.27 0.53 6.62
C VAL A 44 5.81 1.96 6.84
N MET A 45 4.51 2.20 6.71
CA MET A 45 3.93 3.50 7.01
C MET A 45 3.61 3.59 8.51
N THR A 46 4.07 4.64 9.17
CA THR A 46 3.74 4.85 10.61
C THR A 46 2.36 5.48 10.81
N TYR A 47 1.79 6.11 9.78
CA TYR A 47 0.48 6.74 9.91
C TYR A 47 -0.62 5.68 9.95
N PRO A 48 -1.56 5.75 10.90
CA PRO A 48 -2.47 4.65 11.18
C PRO A 48 -3.42 4.33 10.03
N LEU A 49 -3.89 5.36 9.30
CA LEU A 49 -4.88 5.20 8.23
C LEU A 49 -4.30 5.56 6.87
N ILE A 50 -3.97 4.55 6.08
CA ILE A 50 -3.37 4.72 4.75
C ILE A 50 -4.39 4.30 3.67
N GLY A 51 -4.47 5.04 2.56
CA GLY A 51 -5.45 4.77 1.49
C GLY A 51 -6.73 5.61 1.56
N ASN A 52 -6.85 6.54 2.51
CA ASN A 52 -8.04 7.37 2.73
C ASN A 52 -8.39 8.26 1.52
N TYR A 53 -7.41 8.71 0.75
CA TYR A 53 -7.63 9.53 -0.44
C TYR A 53 -7.52 8.75 -1.76
N GLY A 54 -7.50 7.41 -1.69
CA GLY A 54 -7.37 6.51 -2.84
C GLY A 54 -6.05 6.67 -3.59
N VAL A 55 -6.00 6.11 -4.80
CA VAL A 55 -4.90 6.25 -5.75
C VAL A 55 -5.46 6.90 -7.01
N ASN A 56 -4.69 7.73 -7.69
CA ASN A 56 -5.07 8.35 -8.96
C ASN A 56 -3.94 8.23 -9.99
N GLY A 57 -4.21 8.28 -11.30
CA GLY A 57 -3.14 8.24 -12.29
C GLY A 57 -2.25 9.50 -12.32
N ALA A 58 -2.72 10.62 -11.78
CA ALA A 58 -2.08 11.93 -11.91
C ALA A 58 -0.91 12.16 -10.94
N ASP A 59 -0.96 11.57 -9.75
CA ASP A 59 0.04 11.70 -8.69
C ASP A 59 0.99 10.47 -8.67
N ALA A 60 1.03 9.69 -9.76
CA ALA A 60 1.97 8.58 -9.92
C ALA A 60 3.27 9.07 -10.57
N GLU A 61 4.37 9.08 -9.80
CA GLU A 61 5.72 9.46 -10.28
C GLU A 61 6.30 8.45 -11.28
N SER A 62 5.68 7.28 -11.43
CA SER A 62 6.07 6.25 -12.40
C SER A 62 4.89 5.38 -12.81
N ALA A 63 5.00 4.80 -14.01
CA ALA A 63 4.00 3.89 -14.57
C ALA A 63 3.89 2.55 -13.82
N ARG A 64 4.81 2.26 -12.89
CA ARG A 64 4.82 1.06 -12.06
C ARG A 64 5.19 1.41 -10.63
N ALA A 65 4.72 0.61 -9.69
CA ALA A 65 5.21 0.65 -8.33
C ALA A 65 6.55 -0.11 -8.21
N TRP A 66 7.47 0.43 -7.41
CA TRP A 66 8.84 -0.06 -7.23
C TRP A 66 9.07 -0.76 -5.88
N VAL A 67 8.17 -0.53 -4.91
CA VAL A 67 8.25 -1.16 -3.59
C VAL A 67 8.04 -2.68 -3.69
N GLU A 68 8.82 -3.46 -2.95
CA GLU A 68 8.70 -4.93 -2.89
C GLU A 68 7.63 -5.39 -1.90
N GLY A 69 7.22 -4.50 -0.98
CA GLY A 69 6.17 -4.79 -0.03
C GLY A 69 5.67 -3.54 0.67
N PHE A 70 4.43 -3.58 1.13
CA PHE A 70 3.79 -2.45 1.78
C PHE A 70 3.13 -2.86 3.10
N VAL A 71 3.52 -2.21 4.19
CA VAL A 71 3.05 -2.52 5.55
C VAL A 71 2.34 -1.30 6.10
N VAL A 72 1.09 -1.49 6.50
CA VAL A 72 0.26 -0.43 7.09
C VAL A 72 -0.42 -0.92 8.35
N ARG A 73 -0.73 0.01 9.26
CA ARG A 73 -1.54 -0.31 10.43
C ARG A 73 -3.00 -0.51 10.06
N GLU A 74 -3.59 0.37 9.26
CA GLU A 74 -4.95 0.20 8.75
C GLU A 74 -5.04 0.69 7.31
N ALA A 75 -5.44 -0.20 6.40
CA ALA A 75 -5.77 0.17 5.04
C ALA A 75 -7.22 0.67 4.97
N SER A 76 -7.42 1.90 4.52
CA SER A 76 -8.75 2.46 4.33
C SER A 76 -9.50 1.66 3.28
N ARG A 77 -10.62 1.06 3.69
CA ARG A 77 -11.51 0.29 2.79
C ARG A 77 -12.26 1.18 1.81
N THR A 78 -12.38 2.47 2.13
CA THR A 78 -13.11 3.46 1.33
C THR A 78 -12.16 4.59 0.94
N MET A 79 -12.18 4.97 -0.33
CA MET A 79 -11.56 6.22 -0.76
C MET A 79 -12.53 7.38 -0.56
N SER A 80 -12.05 8.50 -0.04
CA SER A 80 -12.83 9.73 0.13
C SER A 80 -12.06 10.90 -0.45
N ASN A 81 -11.94 10.89 -1.78
CA ASN A 81 -11.32 11.98 -2.54
C ASN A 81 -11.94 12.02 -3.94
N TRP A 82 -12.26 13.22 -4.41
CA TRP A 82 -12.88 13.42 -5.73
C TRP A 82 -11.94 13.10 -6.89
N ARG A 83 -10.62 13.11 -6.63
CA ARG A 83 -9.57 12.74 -7.60
C ARG A 83 -9.24 11.25 -7.60
N ALA A 84 -9.79 10.45 -6.68
CA ALA A 84 -9.42 9.05 -6.56
C ALA A 84 -10.08 8.21 -7.66
N GLU A 85 -9.27 7.43 -8.36
CA GLU A 85 -9.71 6.56 -9.45
C GLU A 85 -9.84 5.11 -8.98
N GLU A 86 -9.06 4.72 -7.97
CA GLU A 86 -9.08 3.39 -7.39
C GLU A 86 -8.71 3.36 -5.89
N THR A 87 -9.03 2.27 -5.22
CA THR A 87 -8.59 2.01 -3.83
C THR A 87 -7.14 1.54 -3.80
N LEU A 88 -6.43 1.83 -2.71
CA LEU A 88 -5.05 1.36 -2.49
C LEU A 88 -4.91 -0.18 -2.58
N ASP A 89 -5.87 -0.93 -2.04
CA ASP A 89 -5.89 -2.40 -2.11
C ASP A 89 -5.93 -2.89 -3.57
N ALA A 90 -6.80 -2.32 -4.39
CA ALA A 90 -6.88 -2.64 -5.82
C ALA A 90 -5.58 -2.30 -6.56
N TYR A 91 -4.97 -1.15 -6.23
CA TYR A 91 -3.70 -0.72 -6.81
C TYR A 91 -2.56 -1.69 -6.52
N LEU A 92 -2.41 -2.09 -5.25
CA LEU A 92 -1.37 -3.02 -4.81
C LEU A 92 -1.57 -4.41 -5.43
N LYS A 93 -2.82 -4.89 -5.49
CA LYS A 93 -3.17 -6.17 -6.17
C LYS A 93 -2.87 -6.15 -7.66
N ARG A 94 -3.23 -5.07 -8.37
CA ARG A 94 -2.91 -4.90 -9.81
C ARG A 94 -1.42 -4.85 -10.04
N SER A 95 -0.69 -4.17 -9.15
CA SER A 95 0.77 -4.02 -9.23
C SER A 95 1.52 -5.30 -8.81
N GLY A 96 0.82 -6.29 -8.25
CA GLY A 96 1.43 -7.53 -7.76
C GLY A 96 2.25 -7.37 -6.48
N ILE A 97 2.01 -6.29 -5.73
CA ILE A 97 2.78 -5.96 -4.53
C ILE A 97 2.13 -6.60 -3.31
N PRO A 98 2.86 -7.43 -2.55
CA PRO A 98 2.36 -7.96 -1.30
C PRO A 98 2.20 -6.84 -0.28
N ALA A 99 1.05 -6.81 0.39
CA ALA A 99 0.78 -5.85 1.43
C ALA A 99 0.14 -6.52 2.64
N ILE A 100 0.40 -5.97 3.81
CA ILE A 100 -0.20 -6.40 5.07
C ILE A 100 -0.76 -5.18 5.80
N ASP A 101 -1.99 -5.33 6.28
CA ASP A 101 -2.66 -4.36 7.14
C ASP A 101 -2.83 -4.94 8.56
N HIS A 102 -3.21 -4.11 9.53
CA HIS A 102 -3.40 -4.49 10.95
C HIS A 102 -2.11 -4.90 11.68
N VAL A 103 -0.98 -4.29 11.31
CA VAL A 103 0.30 -4.41 12.03
C VAL A 103 0.38 -3.35 13.13
N ASP A 104 0.81 -3.72 14.34
CA ASP A 104 0.88 -2.84 15.50
C ASP A 104 2.13 -1.95 15.52
#